data_AF-A0A8T6QID6-F1
#
_entry.id   AF-A0A8T6QID6-F1
#
_cell.length_a   1.000
_cell.length_b   1.000
_cell.length_c   1.000
_cell.angle_alpha   90.00
_cell.angle_beta   90.00
_cell.angle_gamma   90.00
#
_symmetry.space_group_name_H-M   'P 1'
#
loop_
_entity.id
_entity.type
_entity.pdbx_description
1 polymer ?
#
loop_
_entity_poly.entity_id
_entity_poly.type
_entity_poly.pdbx_seq_one_letter_code
_entity_poly.pdbx_strand_id
1 'polypeptide(L)'
;NYNYIGRLLLPAAVKKFPIVGLNSAMLLVAEDGGFTLEINGSEKELYLLSGQQFLKCPLSVVKKRASIRYSGDVTCSVVTYSQLPESIQVQAQLKQPKLRGNVQTAQREVAP
;
A
#
# COMPACT_ATOMS: atom_id res chain seq x y z
N ASN A 1 -4.89 12.91 10.33
CA ASN A 1 -3.96 12.13 9.49
C ASN A 1 -2.62 12.00 10.17
N TYR A 2 -1.89 10.93 9.87
CA TYR A 2 -0.59 10.60 10.45
C TYR A 2 0.46 10.70 9.35
N ASN A 3 1.50 11.50 9.59
CA ASN A 3 2.59 11.71 8.65
C ASN A 3 3.80 10.87 9.04
N TYR A 4 4.29 10.07 8.11
CA TYR A 4 5.47 9.24 8.26
C TYR A 4 6.56 9.62 7.26
N ILE A 5 7.81 9.54 7.71
CA ILE A 5 9.00 9.65 6.86
C ILE A 5 9.93 8.48 7.18
N GLY A 6 10.50 7.86 6.16
CA GLY A 6 11.45 6.77 6.33
C GLY A 6 12.03 6.30 5.01
N ARG A 7 12.50 5.06 4.97
CA ARG A 7 13.01 4.41 3.76
C ARG A 7 12.37 3.03 3.61
N LEU A 8 11.72 2.77 2.48
CA LEU A 8 11.19 1.46 2.14
C LEU A 8 12.31 0.57 1.59
N LEU A 9 12.52 -0.57 2.22
CA LEU A 9 13.38 -1.62 1.69
C LEU A 9 12.51 -2.59 0.89
N LEU A 10 12.43 -2.32 -0.41
CA LEU A 10 11.63 -3.11 -1.35
C LEU A 10 12.42 -4.34 -1.87
N PRO A 11 11.77 -5.49 -2.09
CA PRO A 11 12.36 -6.62 -2.81
C PRO A 11 12.90 -6.20 -4.19
N ALA A 12 14.05 -6.72 -4.60
CA ALA A 12 14.69 -6.32 -5.87
C ALA A 12 13.78 -6.52 -7.10
N ALA A 13 12.94 -7.56 -7.09
CA ALA A 13 12.02 -7.87 -8.18
C ALA A 13 10.99 -6.77 -8.47
N VAL A 14 10.65 -5.95 -7.47
CA VAL A 14 9.57 -4.94 -7.59
C VAL A 14 10.06 -3.51 -7.73
N LYS A 15 11.33 -3.23 -7.43
CA LYS A 15 11.92 -1.87 -7.47
C LYS A 15 11.74 -1.14 -8.80
N LYS A 16 11.63 -1.89 -9.91
CA LYS A 16 11.46 -1.34 -11.26
C LYS A 16 10.03 -0.87 -11.58
N PHE A 17 9.05 -1.22 -10.75
CA PHE A 17 7.65 -0.88 -11.01
C PHE A 17 7.21 0.31 -10.18
N PRO A 18 6.26 1.12 -10.68
CA PRO A 18 5.63 2.17 -9.90
C PRO A 18 5.04 1.63 -8.60
N ILE A 19 5.17 2.42 -7.53
CA ILE A 19 4.61 2.11 -6.21
C ILE A 19 3.30 2.87 -6.03
N VAL A 20 2.26 2.15 -5.63
CA VAL A 20 0.95 2.72 -5.30
C VAL A 20 0.59 2.31 -3.87
N GLY A 21 0.29 3.28 -3.00
CA GLY A 21 -0.22 2.99 -1.67
C GLY A 21 -1.70 2.61 -1.68
N LEU A 22 -2.04 1.53 -0.98
CA LEU A 22 -3.40 0.99 -0.90
C LEU A 22 -4.20 1.59 0.27
N ASN A 23 -3.53 1.90 1.38
CA ASN A 23 -4.13 2.54 2.57
C ASN A 23 -3.56 3.93 2.87
N SER A 24 -2.90 4.57 1.90
CA SER A 24 -2.39 5.93 2.04
C SER A 24 -3.33 6.95 1.42
N ALA A 25 -3.52 8.09 2.07
CA ALA A 25 -4.10 9.28 1.44
C ALA A 25 -3.10 9.91 0.44
N MET A 26 -1.82 9.93 0.81
CA MET A 26 -0.72 10.37 -0.05
C MET A 26 0.53 9.52 0.21
N LEU A 27 1.24 9.13 -0.85
CA LEU A 27 2.52 8.44 -0.76
C LEU A 27 3.45 8.98 -1.84
N LEU A 28 4.59 9.53 -1.42
CA LEU A 28 5.70 9.90 -2.28
C LEU A 28 6.87 8.98 -1.97
N VAL A 29 7.49 8.39 -3.00
CA VAL A 29 8.63 7.49 -2.87
C VAL A 29 9.73 7.96 -3.83
N ALA A 30 10.92 8.19 -3.30
CA ALA A 30 12.13 8.50 -4.04
C ALA A 30 12.83 7.22 -4.53
N GLU A 31 13.76 7.35 -5.47
CA GLU A 31 14.46 6.21 -6.09
C GLU A 31 15.28 5.39 -5.09
N ASP A 32 15.81 6.03 -4.05
CA ASP A 32 16.55 5.37 -2.96
C ASP A 32 15.64 4.67 -1.92
N GLY A 33 14.32 4.73 -2.15
CA GLY A 33 13.29 4.19 -1.25
C GLY A 33 12.87 5.17 -0.16
N GLY A 34 13.44 6.37 -0.07
CA GLY A 34 12.97 7.41 0.83
C GLY A 34 11.49 7.70 0.59
N PHE A 35 10.68 7.80 1.65
CA PHE A 35 9.24 8.03 1.50
C PHE A 35 8.71 9.12 2.41
N THR A 36 7.65 9.78 1.94
CA THR A 36 6.72 10.59 2.73
C THR A 36 5.33 10.02 2.58
N LEU A 37 4.69 9.71 3.70
CA LEU A 37 3.40 9.04 3.76
C LEU A 37 2.43 9.85 4.60
N GLU A 38 1.23 10.03 4.08
CA GLU A 38 0.06 10.44 4.84
C GLU A 38 -0.96 9.29 4.88
N ILE A 39 -1.31 8.86 6.09
CA ILE A 39 -2.28 7.78 6.33
C ILE A 39 -3.39 8.23 7.29
N ASN A 40 -4.59 7.73 7.04
CA ASN A 40 -5.74 7.95 7.91
C ASN A 40 -5.69 6.95 9.07
N GLY A 41 -5.68 7.45 10.31
CA GLY A 41 -5.58 6.61 11.50
C GLY A 41 -4.15 6.15 11.84
N SER A 42 -4.03 5.46 12.97
CA SER A 42 -2.76 4.97 13.52
C SER A 42 -2.44 3.55 13.01
N GLU A 43 -2.57 3.35 11.69
CA GLU A 43 -2.25 2.08 11.05
C GLU A 43 -0.80 1.69 11.34
N LYS A 44 -0.60 0.40 11.67
CA LYS A 44 0.72 -0.16 11.94
C LYS A 44 1.38 -0.73 10.70
N GLU A 45 0.66 -0.77 9.59
CA GLU A 45 1.10 -1.42 8.36
C GLU A 45 0.73 -0.53 7.17
N LEU A 46 1.71 -0.30 6.30
CA LEU A 46 1.51 0.29 4.98
C LEU A 46 1.42 -0.84 3.97
N TYR A 47 0.34 -0.84 3.18
CA TYR A 47 0.14 -1.79 2.11
C TYR A 47 0.38 -1.14 0.77
N LEU A 48 1.22 -1.76 -0.06
CA LEU A 48 1.62 -1.24 -1.35
C LEU A 48 1.26 -2.21 -2.47
N LEU A 49 1.04 -1.64 -3.64
CA LEU A 49 0.99 -2.32 -4.92
C LEU A 49 2.20 -1.90 -5.75
N SER A 50 2.94 -2.87 -6.27
CA SER A 50 4.06 -2.65 -7.18
C SER A 50 3.97 -3.61 -8.35
N GLY A 51 3.64 -3.08 -9.53
CA GLY A 51 3.28 -3.90 -10.70
C GLY A 51 2.03 -4.75 -10.43
N GLN A 52 2.22 -6.05 -10.15
CA GLN A 52 1.15 -7.00 -9.80
C GLN A 52 1.34 -7.60 -8.39
N GLN A 53 2.38 -7.22 -7.67
CA GLN A 53 2.68 -7.75 -6.35
C GLN A 53 2.14 -6.82 -5.27
N PHE A 54 1.59 -7.44 -4.21
CA PHE A 54 1.21 -6.74 -3.00
C PHE A 54 2.35 -6.84 -1.99
N LEU A 55 2.58 -5.75 -1.28
CA LEU A 55 3.61 -5.66 -0.26
C LEU A 55 3.01 -5.22 1.06
N LYS A 56 3.49 -5.82 2.15
CA LYS A 56 3.24 -5.37 3.52
C LYS A 56 4.50 -4.72 4.08
N CYS A 57 4.38 -3.49 4.55
CA CYS A 57 5.48 -2.69 5.09
C CYS A 57 5.12 -2.27 6.52
N PRO A 58 5.66 -2.91 7.57
CA PRO A 58 5.33 -2.60 8.95
C PRO A 58 5.88 -1.22 9.34
N LEU A 59 4.99 -0.30 9.70
CA LEU A 59 5.34 1.04 10.14
C LEU A 59 5.71 1.01 11.62
N SER A 60 6.94 1.39 11.92
CA SER A 60 7.39 1.67 13.29
C SER A 60 7.59 3.17 13.48
N VAL A 61 7.65 3.62 14.73
CA VAL A 61 8.01 5.01 15.07
C VAL A 61 9.27 4.96 15.90
N VAL A 62 10.41 5.20 15.26
CA VAL A 62 11.72 5.27 15.93
C VAL A 62 11.88 6.63 16.60
N LYS A 63 11.29 7.68 16.01
CA LYS A 63 11.36 9.03 16.55
C LYS A 63 10.13 9.83 16.16
N LYS A 64 9.69 10.72 17.05
CA LYS A 64 8.64 11.70 16.76
C LYS A 64 9.21 13.11 16.88
N ARG A 65 8.95 13.97 15.90
CA ARG A 65 9.22 15.42 15.97
C ARG A 65 8.02 16.16 15.42
N ALA A 66 7.44 17.05 16.24
CA ALA A 66 6.16 17.69 15.94
C ALA A 66 5.10 16.64 15.53
N SER A 67 4.44 16.82 14.37
CA SER A 67 3.44 15.91 13.82
C SER A 67 4.02 14.77 12.97
N ILE A 68 5.34 14.75 12.73
CA ILE A 68 6.04 13.77 11.88
C ILE A 68 6.53 12.58 12.71
N ARG A 69 6.28 11.38 12.19
CA ARG A 69 6.78 10.10 12.71
C ARG A 69 7.88 9.58 11.79
N TYR A 70 9.05 9.34 12.34
CA TYR A 70 10.18 8.79 11.59
C TYR A 70 10.19 7.27 11.79
N SER A 71 10.09 6.52 10.70
CA SER A 71 10.07 5.06 10.72
C SER A 71 11.43 4.41 10.53
N GLY A 72 12.46 5.19 10.14
CA GLY A 72 13.74 4.62 9.74
C GLY A 72 13.57 3.71 8.52
N ASP A 73 14.25 2.56 8.54
CA ASP A 73 14.18 1.58 7.46
C ASP A 73 13.01 0.62 7.69
N VAL A 74 12.15 0.49 6.69
CA VAL A 74 10.94 -0.32 6.71
C VAL A 74 11.07 -1.44 5.70
N THR A 75 11.28 -2.66 6.18
CA THR A 75 11.39 -3.85 5.32
C THR A 75 10.04 -4.31 4.83
N CYS A 76 9.83 -4.25 3.52
CA CYS A 76 8.59 -4.69 2.89
C CYS A 76 8.70 -6.15 2.45
N SER A 77 7.67 -6.94 2.71
CA SER A 77 7.56 -8.34 2.25
C SER A 77 6.43 -8.51 1.25
N VAL A 78 6.58 -9.44 0.31
CA VAL A 78 5.52 -9.82 -0.63
C VAL A 78 4.44 -10.58 0.12
N VAL A 79 3.19 -10.22 -0.13
CA VAL A 79 2.01 -10.89 0.41
C VAL A 79 1.04 -11.25 -0.73
N THR A 80 0.22 -12.28 -0.52
CA THR A 80 -0.86 -12.63 -1.44
C THR A 80 -2.07 -11.71 -1.20
N TYR A 81 -2.96 -11.66 -2.19
CA TYR A 81 -4.21 -10.89 -2.08
C TYR A 81 -5.05 -11.29 -0.84
N SER A 82 -5.13 -12.59 -0.55
CA SER A 82 -5.89 -13.14 0.59
C SER A 82 -5.27 -12.81 1.96
N GLN A 83 -4.00 -12.38 2.00
CA GLN A 83 -3.35 -11.94 3.24
C GLN A 83 -3.56 -10.45 3.52
N LEU A 84 -4.15 -9.70 2.59
CA LEU A 84 -4.52 -8.31 2.82
C LEU A 84 -5.77 -8.23 3.73
N PRO A 85 -5.86 -7.25 4.63
CA PRO A 85 -7.11 -6.97 5.33
C PRO A 85 -8.24 -6.66 4.34
N GLU A 86 -9.49 -6.99 4.68
CA GLU A 86 -10.63 -6.81 3.77
C GLU A 86 -10.78 -5.38 3.24
N SER A 87 -10.58 -4.38 4.11
CA SER A 87 -10.60 -2.97 3.71
C SER A 87 -9.55 -2.65 2.64
N ILE A 88 -8.41 -3.34 2.67
CA ILE A 88 -7.30 -3.15 1.72
C ILE A 88 -7.54 -3.96 0.44
N GLN A 89 -8.17 -5.13 0.54
CA GLN A 89 -8.58 -5.92 -0.61
C GLN A 89 -9.48 -5.11 -1.55
N VAL A 90 -10.46 -4.37 -1.00
CA VAL A 90 -11.31 -3.45 -1.78
C VAL A 90 -10.47 -2.39 -2.50
N GLN A 91 -9.53 -1.76 -1.79
CA GLN A 91 -8.64 -0.74 -2.39
C GLN A 91 -7.74 -1.34 -3.48
N ALA A 92 -7.24 -2.55 -3.28
CA ALA A 92 -6.44 -3.28 -4.27
C ALA A 92 -7.24 -3.54 -5.56
N GLN A 93 -8.50 -3.97 -5.46
CA GLN A 93 -9.38 -4.14 -6.63
C GLN A 93 -9.65 -2.84 -7.37
N LEU A 94 -9.87 -1.75 -6.64
CA LEU A 94 -10.14 -0.44 -7.25
C LEU A 94 -8.91 0.11 -7.99
N LYS A 95 -7.71 -0.11 -7.42
CA LYS A 95 -6.44 0.42 -7.92
C LYS A 95 -5.72 -0.53 -8.91
N GLN A 96 -6.13 -1.80 -9.02
CA GLN A 96 -5.69 -2.71 -10.08
C GLN A 96 -6.76 -2.81 -11.19
N PRO A 97 -6.48 -2.31 -12.42
CA PRO A 97 -7.41 -2.44 -13.53
C PRO A 97 -7.74 -3.90 -13.89
N LYS A 98 -6.77 -4.82 -13.70
CA LYS A 98 -6.88 -6.22 -14.13
C LYS A 98 -7.79 -7.09 -13.25
N LEU A 99 -8.04 -6.71 -11.99
CA LEU A 99 -8.95 -7.45 -11.09
C LEU A 99 -10.43 -7.10 -11.33
N ARG A 100 -10.72 -6.00 -12.02
CA ARG A 100 -12.11 -5.57 -12.30
C ARG A 100 -12.90 -6.55 -13.17
N GLY A 101 -12.22 -7.43 -13.92
CA GLY A 101 -12.85 -8.45 -14.75
C GLY A 101 -13.67 -9.50 -13.99
N ASN A 102 -13.47 -9.66 -12.68
CA ASN A 102 -14.18 -10.65 -11.88
C ASN A 102 -15.35 -10.07 -11.05
N VAL A 103 -15.55 -8.75 -11.03
CA VAL A 103 -16.57 -8.09 -10.18
C VAL A 103 -17.75 -7.56 -10.99
N GLN A 104 -17.68 -7.54 -12.33
CA GLN A 104 -18.73 -6.96 -13.19
C GLN A 104 -19.63 -7.96 -13.95
N THR A 105 -19.47 -9.27 -13.77
CA THR A 105 -20.31 -10.27 -14.46
C THR A 105 -21.40 -10.91 -13.60
N ALA A 106 -21.53 -10.57 -12.31
CA ALA A 106 -22.54 -11.17 -11.43
C ALA A 106 -23.84 -10.37 -11.29
N GLN A 107 -24.03 -9.27 -12.04
CA GLN A 107 -25.28 -8.49 -12.00
C GLN A 107 -25.70 -8.04 -13.40
N ARG A 108 -26.13 -9.00 -14.22
CA ARG A 108 -27.17 -8.73 -15.23
C ARG A 108 -27.87 -10.02 -15.63
N GLU A 109 -28.59 -10.60 -14.68
CA GLU A 109 -29.70 -11.50 -14.99
C GLU A 109 -30.96 -10.98 -14.30
N VAL A 110 -32.12 -11.28 -14.90
CA VAL A 110 -33.49 -10.76 -14.67
C VAL A 110 -33.77 -9.45 -15.44
N ALA A 111 -34.11 -9.48 -16.74
CA ALA A 111 -35.37 -9.92 -17.39
C ALA A 111 -36.58 -9.01 -17.06
N PRO A 112 -37.64 -8.91 -17.89
CA PRO A 112 -37.89 -9.47 -19.23
C PRO A 112 -37.94 -8.43 -20.37
#